data_AF-A0A381RZS7-F1
#
_entry.id   AF-A0A381RZS7-F1
#
_cell.length_a   1.000
_cell.length_b   1.000
_cell.length_c   1.000
_cell.angle_alpha   90.00
_cell.angle_beta   90.00
_cell.angle_gamma   90.00
#
_symmetry.space_group_name_H-M   'P 1'
#
loop_
_entity.id
_entity.type
_entity.pdbx_description
1 polymer ?
#
loop_
_entity_poly.entity_id
_entity_poly.type
_entity_poly.pdbx_seq_one_letter_code
_entity_poly.pdbx_strand_id
1 'polypeptide(L)'
;MFIRKLTATDAFLAVDLDDVAGHGVARLAPKILQGGARDLARSTTYALAILERQETGISAGINATPEDRMVALTAFAEEVASWEANYRLTAAKGVEAGELGAVEAPADAVLVAAGAVAAAMAACPTAETAVVDGSGGPALTKALADRGLSVLDVEDPLTAPADLLFAGARVGAIDHRTADRLDVRVVVPTGPLPLTAKAIAHCRHNDILALPDFVTTCGPLVGDADRTRALVSEVVADVVGHGDGPVLGACERAEAFLASWLDELPFGRPMAA
;
A
#
# COMPACT_ATOMS: atom_id res chain seq x y z
N MET A 1 -11.53 -14.74 -2.15
CA MET A 1 -11.97 -13.45 -1.58
C MET A 1 -13.45 -13.44 -1.27
N PHE A 2 -13.81 -13.00 -0.06
CA PHE A 2 -15.18 -12.83 0.40
C PHE A 2 -15.35 -11.56 1.24
N ILE A 3 -16.61 -11.20 1.52
CA ILE A 3 -16.96 -10.10 2.41
C ILE A 3 -17.60 -10.68 3.67
N ARG A 4 -16.96 -10.48 4.82
CA ARG A 4 -17.53 -10.79 6.12
C ARG A 4 -18.20 -9.55 6.69
N LYS A 5 -19.52 -9.53 6.71
CA LYS A 5 -20.29 -8.43 7.33
C LYS A 5 -20.28 -8.59 8.85
N LEU A 6 -20.21 -7.46 9.54
CA LEU A 6 -20.39 -7.40 10.98
C LEU A 6 -21.88 -7.38 11.32
N THR A 7 -22.18 -7.77 12.54
CA THR A 7 -23.55 -7.83 13.08
C THR A 7 -23.81 -6.76 14.14
N ALA A 8 -22.77 -6.32 14.86
CA ALA A 8 -22.83 -5.32 15.91
C ALA A 8 -22.83 -3.88 15.39
N THR A 9 -22.38 -3.65 14.15
CA THR A 9 -22.36 -2.33 13.52
C THR A 9 -22.42 -2.45 11.99
N ASP A 10 -22.74 -1.34 11.29
CA ASP A 10 -22.67 -1.29 9.83
C ASP A 10 -21.22 -1.25 9.36
N ALA A 11 -20.60 -2.42 9.34
CA ALA A 11 -19.24 -2.60 8.89
C ALA A 11 -19.06 -3.93 8.15
N PHE A 12 -17.93 -4.03 7.46
CA PHE A 12 -17.52 -5.25 6.79
C PHE A 12 -16.00 -5.39 6.74
N LEU A 13 -15.54 -6.62 6.57
CA LEU A 13 -14.16 -6.97 6.24
C LEU A 13 -14.13 -7.65 4.87
N ALA A 14 -13.36 -7.08 3.95
CA ALA A 14 -12.91 -7.81 2.76
C ALA A 14 -11.74 -8.70 3.17
N VAL A 15 -11.86 -9.99 2.88
CA VAL A 15 -10.85 -11.01 3.20
C VAL A 15 -10.45 -11.68 1.90
N ASP A 16 -9.16 -11.70 1.58
CA ASP A 16 -8.69 -12.14 0.29
C ASP A 16 -8.59 -13.66 0.16
N LEU A 17 -7.94 -14.31 1.13
CA LEU A 17 -7.77 -15.75 1.25
C LEU A 17 -8.46 -16.23 2.54
N ASP A 18 -9.09 -17.40 2.49
CA ASP A 18 -9.83 -17.96 3.63
C ASP A 18 -8.92 -18.73 4.60
N ASP A 19 -9.41 -18.97 5.81
CA ASP A 19 -8.81 -19.87 6.81
C ASP A 19 -7.33 -19.61 7.21
N VAL A 20 -6.84 -18.38 7.04
CA VAL A 20 -5.50 -17.96 7.48
C VAL A 20 -5.53 -16.63 8.24
N ALA A 21 -4.50 -16.40 9.07
CA ALA A 21 -4.33 -15.12 9.77
C ALA A 21 -4.17 -13.97 8.77
N GLY A 22 -4.53 -12.74 9.17
CA GLY A 22 -4.63 -11.64 8.23
C GLY A 22 -4.19 -10.28 8.73
N HIS A 23 -3.62 -9.49 7.82
CA HIS A 23 -3.16 -8.12 8.04
C HIS A 23 -3.84 -7.14 7.10
N GLY A 24 -4.04 -5.91 7.54
CA GLY A 24 -4.56 -4.87 6.66
C GLY A 24 -4.93 -3.58 7.35
N VAL A 25 -5.90 -2.87 6.79
CA VAL A 25 -6.30 -1.53 7.26
C VAL A 25 -7.78 -1.46 7.62
N ALA A 26 -8.10 -0.64 8.62
CA ALA A 26 -9.47 -0.23 8.92
C ALA A 26 -9.69 1.24 8.56
N ARG A 27 -10.78 1.51 7.85
CA ARG A 27 -11.21 2.86 7.47
C ARG A 27 -12.61 3.11 8.01
N LEU A 28 -12.88 4.37 8.34
CA LEU A 28 -14.19 4.84 8.77
C LEU A 28 -14.61 6.06 7.94
N ALA A 29 -15.84 6.03 7.44
CA ALA A 29 -16.47 7.16 6.76
C ALA A 29 -18.00 6.96 6.77
N PRO A 30 -18.81 7.98 6.40
CA PRO A 30 -20.25 7.79 6.25
C PRO A 30 -20.62 6.69 5.24
N LYS A 31 -19.73 6.41 4.27
CA LYS A 31 -19.88 5.31 3.32
C LYS A 31 -18.54 4.84 2.79
N ILE A 32 -18.25 3.57 3.00
CA ILE A 32 -17.11 2.85 2.43
C ILE A 32 -17.64 1.77 1.51
N LEU A 33 -17.09 1.71 0.30
CA LEU A 33 -17.48 0.73 -0.70
C LEU A 33 -16.61 -0.52 -0.61
N GLN A 34 -17.23 -1.68 -0.79
CA GLN A 34 -16.55 -2.97 -0.76
C GLN A 34 -15.50 -3.09 -1.86
N GLY A 35 -15.72 -2.52 -3.05
CA GLY A 35 -14.78 -2.57 -4.16
C GLY A 35 -13.37 -2.10 -3.77
N GLY A 36 -13.23 -0.88 -3.27
CA GLY A 36 -11.93 -0.39 -2.83
C GLY A 36 -11.37 -1.09 -1.60
N ALA A 37 -12.16 -1.81 -0.81
CA ALA A 37 -11.65 -2.65 0.28
C ALA A 37 -11.06 -3.97 -0.27
N ARG A 38 -11.67 -4.54 -1.32
CA ARG A 38 -11.15 -5.71 -2.01
C ARG A 38 -9.77 -5.45 -2.62
N ASP A 39 -9.61 -4.30 -3.26
CA ASP A 39 -8.32 -3.93 -3.88
C ASP A 39 -7.21 -3.80 -2.82
N LEU A 40 -7.53 -3.19 -1.66
CA LEU A 40 -6.58 -3.05 -0.54
C LEU A 40 -6.23 -4.39 0.12
N ALA A 41 -7.22 -5.28 0.29
CA ALA A 41 -6.98 -6.63 0.77
C ALA A 41 -6.03 -7.37 -0.19
N ARG A 42 -6.27 -7.31 -1.50
CA ARG A 42 -5.41 -7.93 -2.51
C ARG A 42 -3.97 -7.38 -2.49
N SER A 43 -3.81 -6.05 -2.40
CA SER A 43 -2.49 -5.42 -2.27
C SER A 43 -1.75 -5.92 -1.03
N THR A 44 -2.44 -6.07 0.09
CA THR A 44 -1.82 -6.56 1.34
C THR A 44 -1.44 -8.05 1.25
N THR A 45 -2.25 -8.89 0.60
CA THR A 45 -1.89 -10.30 0.32
C THR A 45 -0.60 -10.40 -0.49
N TYR A 46 -0.43 -9.55 -1.51
CA TYR A 46 0.78 -9.54 -2.32
C TYR A 46 1.99 -9.03 -1.52
N ALA A 47 1.81 -8.06 -0.63
CA ALA A 47 2.86 -7.65 0.31
C ALA A 47 3.30 -8.81 1.21
N LEU A 48 2.35 -9.55 1.79
CA LEU A 48 2.62 -10.72 2.63
C LEU A 48 3.32 -11.84 1.84
N ALA A 49 2.94 -12.05 0.58
CA ALA A 49 3.57 -13.02 -0.30
C ALA A 49 5.02 -12.66 -0.66
N ILE A 50 5.34 -11.37 -0.86
CA ILE A 50 6.73 -10.92 -1.01
C ILE A 50 7.56 -11.20 0.24
N LEU A 51 6.92 -11.17 1.42
CA LEU A 51 7.54 -11.54 2.70
C LEU A 51 7.52 -13.05 2.98
N GLU A 52 7.03 -13.86 2.03
CA GLU A 52 6.90 -15.31 2.14
C GLU A 52 6.06 -15.76 3.35
N ARG A 53 4.99 -15.02 3.66
CA ARG A 53 4.06 -15.32 4.76
C ARG A 53 2.79 -15.98 4.24
N GLN A 54 2.42 -17.12 4.83
CA GLN A 54 1.15 -17.82 4.57
C GLN A 54 -0.02 -17.15 5.31
N GLU A 55 -0.34 -15.94 4.88
CA GLU A 55 -1.32 -15.06 5.53
C GLU A 55 -2.13 -14.31 4.46
N THR A 56 -3.29 -13.77 4.85
CA THR A 56 -4.17 -13.01 3.95
C THR A 56 -4.09 -11.52 4.17
N GLY A 57 -4.25 -10.75 3.09
CA GLY A 57 -4.64 -9.37 3.20
C GLY A 57 -6.12 -9.23 3.59
N ILE A 58 -6.42 -8.23 4.42
CA ILE A 58 -7.78 -7.84 4.82
C ILE A 58 -7.98 -6.33 4.66
N SER A 59 -9.22 -5.87 4.53
CA SER A 59 -9.54 -4.44 4.59
C SER A 59 -10.93 -4.21 5.16
N ALA A 60 -11.01 -3.42 6.22
CA ALA A 60 -12.26 -3.07 6.88
C ALA A 60 -12.83 -1.73 6.39
N GLY A 61 -14.15 -1.71 6.22
CA GLY A 61 -14.94 -0.49 6.05
C GLY A 61 -15.97 -0.39 7.16
N ILE A 62 -15.90 0.68 7.96
CA ILE A 62 -16.83 1.01 9.02
C ILE A 62 -17.67 2.20 8.56
N ASN A 63 -18.98 2.00 8.39
CA ASN A 63 -19.91 3.04 7.97
C ASN A 63 -20.54 3.69 9.19
N ALA A 64 -20.18 4.94 9.45
CA ALA A 64 -20.74 5.69 10.57
C ALA A 64 -20.75 7.19 10.26
N THR A 65 -21.74 7.90 10.79
CA THR A 65 -21.73 9.37 10.83
C THR A 65 -20.74 9.84 11.92
N PRO A 66 -20.36 11.12 11.92
CA PRO A 66 -19.51 11.66 12.98
C PRO A 66 -20.06 11.44 14.40
N GLU A 67 -21.38 11.47 14.57
CA GLU A 67 -22.04 11.30 15.86
C GLU A 67 -21.93 9.86 16.40
N ASP A 68 -22.05 8.86 15.51
CA ASP A 68 -22.04 7.43 15.89
C ASP A 68 -20.65 6.80 15.84
N ARG A 69 -19.63 7.56 15.44
CA ARG A 69 -18.26 7.10 15.18
C ARG A 69 -17.68 6.23 16.29
N MET A 70 -17.73 6.72 17.53
CA MET A 70 -17.12 6.05 18.67
C MET A 70 -17.83 4.72 18.98
N VAL A 71 -19.16 4.71 18.90
CA VAL A 71 -19.97 3.50 19.11
C VAL A 71 -19.66 2.46 18.05
N ALA A 72 -19.57 2.87 16.78
CA ALA A 72 -19.26 1.98 15.67
C ALA A 72 -17.85 1.37 15.77
N LEU A 73 -16.84 2.18 16.15
CA LEU A 73 -15.46 1.69 16.33
C LEU A 73 -15.34 0.66 17.44
N THR A 74 -15.94 0.92 18.60
CA THR A 74 -15.94 -0.02 19.73
C THR A 74 -16.62 -1.33 19.35
N ALA A 75 -17.83 -1.26 18.79
CA ALA A 75 -18.57 -2.45 18.35
C ALA A 75 -17.81 -3.25 17.29
N PHE A 76 -17.16 -2.56 16.34
CA PHE A 76 -16.30 -3.18 15.34
C PHE A 76 -15.12 -3.92 15.99
N ALA A 77 -14.36 -3.25 16.84
CA ALA A 77 -13.14 -3.81 17.44
C ALA A 77 -13.46 -5.03 18.32
N GLU A 78 -14.53 -4.95 19.13
CA GLU A 78 -14.99 -6.05 19.97
C GLU A 78 -15.43 -7.27 19.15
N GLU A 79 -16.25 -7.05 18.11
CA GLU A 79 -16.72 -8.15 17.27
C GLU A 79 -15.56 -8.81 16.52
N VAL A 80 -14.66 -8.05 15.89
CA VAL A 80 -13.52 -8.63 15.17
C VAL A 80 -12.56 -9.36 16.10
N ALA A 81 -12.30 -8.82 17.31
CA ALA A 81 -11.45 -9.49 18.30
C ALA A 81 -12.04 -10.83 18.78
N SER A 82 -13.36 -11.00 18.71
CA SER A 82 -14.02 -12.26 19.04
C SER A 82 -13.88 -13.34 17.97
N TRP A 83 -13.46 -12.97 16.76
CA TRP A 83 -13.24 -13.92 15.69
C TRP A 83 -11.87 -14.58 15.90
N GLU A 84 -11.84 -15.90 16.09
CA GLU A 84 -10.62 -16.70 16.23
C GLU A 84 -9.81 -16.80 14.91
N ALA A 85 -9.67 -15.68 14.20
CA ALA A 85 -9.03 -15.56 12.89
C ALA A 85 -7.68 -14.81 12.92
N ASN A 86 -7.25 -14.31 14.10
CA ASN A 86 -5.98 -13.61 14.30
C ASN A 86 -5.78 -12.41 13.34
N TYR A 87 -6.82 -11.59 13.17
CA TYR A 87 -6.77 -10.41 12.31
C TYR A 87 -6.11 -9.22 12.99
N ARG A 88 -5.25 -8.53 12.23
CA ARG A 88 -4.47 -7.37 12.65
C ARG A 88 -4.72 -6.21 11.69
N LEU A 89 -5.20 -5.08 12.21
CA LEU A 89 -5.64 -3.93 11.42
C LEU A 89 -4.91 -2.67 11.85
N THR A 90 -4.32 -1.98 10.89
CA THR A 90 -3.76 -0.65 11.10
C THR A 90 -4.85 0.41 10.92
N ALA A 91 -4.83 1.43 11.77
CA ALA A 91 -5.69 2.60 11.61
C ALA A 91 -5.37 3.35 10.30
N ALA A 92 -6.41 3.66 9.53
CA ALA A 92 -6.31 4.44 8.30
C ALA A 92 -7.41 5.50 8.28
N LYS A 93 -7.76 6.04 7.09
CA LYS A 93 -8.71 7.16 6.95
C LYS A 93 -9.94 7.04 7.88
N GLY A 94 -10.08 8.02 8.78
CA GLY A 94 -11.20 8.15 9.72
C GLY A 94 -11.05 7.40 11.04
N VAL A 95 -9.96 6.64 11.20
CA VAL A 95 -9.58 5.88 12.40
C VAL A 95 -8.24 6.42 12.90
N GLU A 96 -8.17 6.76 14.17
CA GLU A 96 -6.96 7.22 14.84
C GLU A 96 -6.22 6.04 15.50
N ALA A 97 -4.94 6.23 15.77
CA ALA A 97 -4.16 5.24 16.50
C ALA A 97 -4.71 5.03 17.93
N GLY A 98 -4.81 3.78 18.34
CA GLY A 98 -5.34 3.33 19.62
C GLY A 98 -6.84 2.99 19.61
N GLU A 99 -7.55 3.25 18.51
CA GLU A 99 -9.01 3.10 18.45
C GLU A 99 -9.48 1.71 17.98
N LEU A 100 -8.56 0.82 17.58
CA LEU A 100 -8.91 -0.53 17.13
C LEU A 100 -8.68 -1.59 18.22
N GLY A 101 -8.31 -1.18 19.44
CA GLY A 101 -8.23 -2.06 20.60
C GLY A 101 -7.33 -3.28 20.36
N ALA A 102 -7.85 -4.48 20.69
CA ALA A 102 -7.07 -5.72 20.64
C ALA A 102 -6.65 -6.15 19.22
N VAL A 103 -7.34 -5.69 18.18
CA VAL A 103 -7.02 -6.03 16.78
C VAL A 103 -6.03 -5.04 16.14
N GLU A 104 -5.63 -4.00 16.87
CA GLU A 104 -4.79 -2.93 16.31
C GLU A 104 -3.36 -3.37 16.03
N ALA A 105 -2.90 -3.18 14.79
CA ALA A 105 -1.50 -3.25 14.39
C ALA A 105 -0.87 -1.86 14.37
N PRO A 106 0.42 -1.72 14.72
CA PRO A 106 1.10 -0.44 14.68
C PRO A 106 1.14 0.11 13.25
N ALA A 107 0.78 1.38 13.08
CA ALA A 107 1.16 2.16 11.92
C ALA A 107 2.57 2.71 12.16
N ASP A 108 3.46 2.60 11.17
CA ASP A 108 4.80 3.18 11.29
C ASP A 108 5.21 3.89 9.99
N ALA A 109 5.07 5.21 10.01
CA ALA A 109 5.45 6.08 8.89
C ALA A 109 6.97 6.07 8.63
N VAL A 110 7.80 5.78 9.63
CA VAL A 110 9.25 5.65 9.46
C VAL A 110 9.57 4.39 8.68
N LEU A 111 8.89 3.28 8.96
CA LEU A 111 9.06 2.03 8.20
C LEU A 111 8.56 2.16 6.75
N VAL A 112 7.43 2.85 6.53
CA VAL A 112 6.97 3.15 5.16
C VAL A 112 7.98 4.03 4.42
N ALA A 113 8.48 5.10 5.06
CA ALA A 113 9.49 5.97 4.46
C ALA A 113 10.80 5.22 4.15
N ALA A 114 11.23 4.32 5.04
CA ALA A 114 12.41 3.50 4.83
C ALA A 114 12.27 2.60 3.59
N GLY A 115 11.13 1.94 3.41
CA GLY A 115 10.82 1.14 2.22
C GLY A 115 10.76 1.99 0.95
N ALA A 116 9.99 3.07 0.95
CA ALA A 116 9.82 3.92 -0.22
C ALA A 116 11.17 4.50 -0.71
N VAL A 117 12.00 5.02 0.20
CA VAL A 117 13.31 5.57 -0.17
C VAL A 117 14.27 4.47 -0.63
N ALA A 118 14.25 3.28 -0.01
CA ALA A 118 15.06 2.14 -0.45
C ALA A 118 14.68 1.67 -1.86
N ALA A 119 13.38 1.64 -2.17
CA ALA A 119 12.86 1.32 -3.49
C ALA A 119 13.31 2.34 -4.54
N ALA A 120 13.18 3.64 -4.23
CA ALA A 120 13.58 4.72 -5.11
C ALA A 120 15.07 4.62 -5.50
N MET A 121 15.93 4.37 -4.51
CA MET A 121 17.38 4.29 -4.72
C MET A 121 17.82 3.02 -5.43
N ALA A 122 17.08 1.91 -5.27
CA ALA A 122 17.32 0.70 -6.04
C ALA A 122 16.92 0.89 -7.52
N ALA A 123 15.82 1.58 -7.78
CA ALA A 123 15.33 1.83 -9.14
C ALA A 123 16.10 2.92 -9.89
N CYS A 124 16.53 3.97 -9.18
CA CYS A 124 17.23 5.11 -9.74
C CYS A 124 18.35 5.58 -8.79
N PRO A 125 19.52 4.91 -8.81
CA PRO A 125 20.64 5.23 -7.91
C PRO A 125 21.26 6.62 -8.14
N THR A 126 20.98 7.24 -9.29
CA THR A 126 21.51 8.54 -9.69
C THR A 126 20.51 9.68 -9.50
N ALA A 127 19.40 9.44 -8.79
CA ALA A 127 18.42 10.48 -8.52
C ALA A 127 19.01 11.57 -7.60
N GLU A 128 18.72 12.82 -7.92
CA GLU A 128 19.13 14.00 -7.13
C GLU A 128 17.92 14.77 -6.62
N THR A 129 16.80 14.74 -7.36
CA THR A 129 15.61 15.55 -7.08
C THR A 129 14.37 14.69 -6.82
N ALA A 130 13.53 15.14 -5.90
CA ALA A 130 12.27 14.47 -5.59
C ALA A 130 11.13 15.49 -5.41
N VAL A 131 9.94 15.09 -5.82
CA VAL A 131 8.67 15.76 -5.50
C VAL A 131 7.77 14.79 -4.74
N VAL A 132 6.90 15.32 -3.88
CA VAL A 132 6.00 14.53 -3.02
C VAL A 132 4.59 15.07 -3.18
N ASP A 133 3.60 14.21 -3.44
CA ASP A 133 2.19 14.57 -3.65
C ASP A 133 1.43 15.00 -2.36
N GLY A 134 2.16 15.35 -1.30
CA GLY A 134 1.63 15.60 0.04
C GLY A 134 1.51 14.35 0.93
N SER A 135 1.91 13.17 0.44
CA SER A 135 1.97 11.93 1.22
C SER A 135 3.25 11.77 2.07
N GLY A 136 3.30 10.73 2.90
CA GLY A 136 4.51 10.30 3.64
C GLY A 136 4.91 11.16 4.85
N GLY A 137 4.54 12.44 4.88
CA GLY A 137 4.74 13.33 6.03
C GLY A 137 6.21 13.52 6.45
N PRO A 138 6.46 13.94 7.70
CA PRO A 138 7.81 14.27 8.18
C PRO A 138 8.81 13.11 8.12
N ALA A 139 8.34 11.87 8.27
CA ALA A 139 9.18 10.68 8.22
C ALA A 139 9.80 10.50 6.82
N LEU A 140 9.00 10.70 5.77
CA LEU A 140 9.49 10.66 4.39
C LEU A 140 10.46 11.80 4.11
N THR A 141 10.11 13.04 4.48
CA THR A 141 11.00 14.20 4.29
C THR A 141 12.36 13.97 4.95
N LYS A 142 12.37 13.45 6.18
CA LYS A 142 13.62 13.10 6.87
C LYS A 142 14.40 12.02 6.12
N ALA A 143 13.75 10.94 5.69
CA ALA A 143 14.41 9.84 4.99
C ALA A 143 15.02 10.28 3.65
N LEU A 144 14.37 11.20 2.92
CA LEU A 144 14.90 11.80 1.69
C LEU A 144 16.11 12.69 1.97
N ALA A 145 16.03 13.53 2.99
CA ALA A 145 17.13 14.41 3.39
C ALA A 145 18.36 13.61 3.86
N ASP A 146 18.16 12.51 4.60
CA ASP A 146 19.23 11.60 5.04
C ASP A 146 19.93 10.91 3.85
N ARG A 147 19.30 10.87 2.66
CA ARG A 147 19.91 10.41 1.40
C ARG A 147 20.48 11.53 0.52
N GLY A 148 20.40 12.78 0.96
CA GLY A 148 20.90 13.93 0.22
C GLY A 148 20.06 14.33 -0.99
N LEU A 149 18.80 13.86 -1.07
CA LEU A 149 17.88 14.24 -2.15
C LEU A 149 17.36 15.67 -1.92
N SER A 150 17.34 16.47 -2.99
CA SER A 150 16.70 17.78 -3.00
C SER A 150 15.19 17.61 -3.19
N VAL A 151 14.42 17.81 -2.13
CA VAL A 151 12.94 17.79 -2.20
C VAL A 151 12.46 19.16 -2.68
N LEU A 152 11.86 19.19 -3.87
CA LEU A 152 11.40 20.42 -4.51
C LEU A 152 10.06 20.86 -3.90
N ASP A 153 9.98 22.13 -3.50
CA ASP A 153 8.73 22.78 -3.09
C ASP A 153 8.04 23.36 -4.33
N VAL A 154 6.97 22.69 -4.76
CA VAL A 154 6.25 22.98 -6.01
C VAL A 154 4.75 22.96 -5.75
N GLU A 155 4.01 23.78 -6.49
CA GLU A 155 2.54 23.86 -6.35
C GLU A 155 1.85 22.58 -6.81
N ASP A 156 2.31 21.99 -7.93
CA ASP A 156 1.79 20.73 -8.46
C ASP A 156 2.92 19.69 -8.65
N PRO A 157 3.09 18.79 -7.67
CA PRO A 157 4.05 17.69 -7.75
C PRO A 157 3.84 16.74 -8.94
N LEU A 158 2.63 16.69 -9.52
CA LEU A 158 2.31 15.75 -10.61
C LEU A 158 2.73 16.26 -11.99
N THR A 159 3.16 17.51 -12.11
CA THR A 159 3.63 18.11 -13.38
C THR A 159 5.01 18.74 -13.29
N ALA A 160 5.63 18.73 -12.11
CA ALA A 160 6.97 19.26 -11.90
C ALA A 160 8.06 18.28 -12.39
N PRO A 161 9.11 18.76 -13.08
CA PRO A 161 10.25 17.94 -13.46
C PRO A 161 11.08 17.55 -12.23
N ALA A 162 11.33 16.25 -12.05
CA ALA A 162 12.19 15.71 -10.98
C ALA A 162 12.67 14.29 -11.35
N ASP A 163 13.63 13.73 -10.63
CA ASP A 163 13.98 12.31 -10.83
C ASP A 163 12.88 11.39 -10.28
N LEU A 164 12.31 11.75 -9.12
CA LEU A 164 11.41 10.91 -8.34
C LEU A 164 10.11 11.64 -8.00
N LEU A 165 8.98 10.95 -8.18
CA LEU A 165 7.69 11.34 -7.59
C LEU A 165 7.32 10.34 -6.49
N PHE A 166 7.18 10.81 -5.26
CA PHE A 166 6.59 10.03 -4.17
C PHE A 166 5.08 10.29 -4.13
N ALA A 167 4.30 9.23 -4.31
CA ALA A 167 2.84 9.33 -4.48
C ALA A 167 2.07 8.37 -3.57
N GLY A 168 1.03 8.85 -2.91
CA GLY A 168 0.27 8.04 -1.95
C GLY A 168 -0.84 8.77 -1.24
N ALA A 169 -1.15 10.02 -1.62
CA ALA A 169 -2.17 10.82 -0.94
C ALA A 169 -3.57 10.21 -1.05
N ARG A 170 -3.84 9.45 -2.12
CA ARG A 170 -5.10 8.72 -2.34
C ARG A 170 -4.94 7.57 -3.33
N VAL A 171 -5.82 6.58 -3.20
CA VAL A 171 -5.99 5.51 -4.21
C VAL A 171 -6.36 6.14 -5.55
N GLY A 172 -5.71 5.70 -6.63
CA GLY A 172 -5.93 6.20 -7.99
C GLY A 172 -5.61 7.68 -8.17
N ALA A 173 -4.68 8.24 -7.38
CA ALA A 173 -4.21 9.62 -7.55
C ALA A 173 -3.67 9.87 -8.97
N ILE A 174 -3.01 8.86 -9.54
CA ILE A 174 -2.40 8.86 -10.86
C ILE A 174 -3.22 7.94 -11.76
N ASP A 175 -4.01 8.54 -12.65
CA ASP A 175 -4.64 7.85 -13.77
C ASP A 175 -3.78 7.97 -15.04
N HIS A 176 -4.22 7.37 -16.15
CA HIS A 176 -3.55 7.46 -17.44
C HIS A 176 -3.30 8.90 -17.93
N ARG A 177 -4.19 9.85 -17.67
CA ARG A 177 -4.03 11.25 -18.10
C ARG A 177 -3.00 11.98 -17.27
N THR A 178 -2.94 11.68 -15.97
CA THR A 178 -1.86 12.17 -15.12
C THR A 178 -0.53 11.54 -15.52
N ALA A 179 -0.49 10.23 -15.77
CA ALA A 179 0.70 9.51 -16.20
C ALA A 179 1.31 10.09 -17.50
N ASP A 180 0.47 10.51 -18.45
CA ASP A 180 0.92 11.16 -19.71
C ASP A 180 1.55 12.54 -19.52
N ARG A 181 1.43 13.14 -18.33
CA ARG A 181 1.96 14.48 -18.01
C ARG A 181 3.10 14.45 -17.00
N LEU A 182 3.45 13.27 -16.49
CA LEU A 182 4.55 13.12 -15.56
C LEU A 182 5.87 13.46 -16.25
N ASP A 183 6.70 14.24 -15.58
CA ASP A 183 8.06 14.57 -16.01
C ASP A 183 9.07 14.04 -14.97
N VAL A 184 8.91 12.75 -14.63
CA VAL A 184 9.76 12.04 -13.67
C VAL A 184 10.24 10.71 -14.22
N ARG A 185 11.34 10.19 -13.67
CA ARG A 185 11.91 8.89 -14.07
C ARG A 185 11.28 7.73 -13.30
N VAL A 186 10.90 7.97 -12.04
CA VAL A 186 10.33 6.95 -11.16
C VAL A 186 9.15 7.49 -10.37
N VAL A 187 8.06 6.73 -10.33
CA VAL A 187 6.95 6.92 -9.39
C VAL A 187 7.08 5.90 -8.26
N VAL A 188 7.20 6.40 -7.04
CA VAL A 188 7.46 5.62 -5.82
C VAL A 188 6.23 5.70 -4.91
N PRO A 189 5.45 4.63 -4.75
CA PRO A 189 4.31 4.65 -3.85
C PRO A 189 4.70 4.81 -2.38
N THR A 190 3.97 5.65 -1.66
CA THR A 190 4.07 5.87 -0.19
C THR A 190 2.78 5.49 0.53
N GLY A 191 1.76 5.09 -0.23
CA GLY A 191 0.49 4.58 0.23
C GLY A 191 -0.04 3.55 -0.77
N PRO A 192 -1.17 2.91 -0.48
CA PRO A 192 -1.68 1.83 -1.31
C PRO A 192 -2.34 2.37 -2.59
N LEU A 193 -2.10 1.66 -3.69
CA LEU A 193 -2.73 1.79 -4.99
C LEU A 193 -2.81 3.23 -5.55
N PRO A 194 -1.74 4.05 -5.53
CA PRO A 194 -1.82 5.41 -6.03
C PRO A 194 -1.91 5.47 -7.56
N LEU A 195 -1.46 4.43 -8.26
CA LEU A 195 -1.58 4.30 -9.72
C LEU A 195 -2.73 3.37 -10.11
N THR A 196 -3.51 3.78 -11.09
CA THR A 196 -4.45 2.88 -11.79
C THR A 196 -3.71 1.91 -12.71
N ALA A 197 -4.35 0.81 -13.09
CA ALA A 197 -3.79 -0.15 -14.06
C ALA A 197 -3.40 0.52 -15.39
N LYS A 198 -4.23 1.46 -15.87
CA LYS A 198 -3.93 2.24 -17.07
C LYS A 198 -2.75 3.19 -16.86
N ALA A 199 -2.64 3.82 -15.70
CA ALA A 199 -1.48 4.67 -15.39
C ALA A 199 -0.16 3.88 -15.46
N ILE A 200 -0.12 2.65 -14.92
CA ILE A 200 1.07 1.79 -14.99
C ILE A 200 1.45 1.51 -16.46
N ALA A 201 0.47 1.21 -17.31
CA ALA A 201 0.72 0.97 -18.73
C ALA A 201 1.24 2.23 -19.46
N HIS A 202 0.72 3.40 -19.12
CA HIS A 202 1.17 4.69 -19.67
C HIS A 202 2.56 5.09 -19.17
N CYS A 203 2.85 4.90 -17.87
CA CYS A 203 4.20 5.08 -17.33
C CYS A 203 5.21 4.25 -18.12
N ARG A 204 4.92 2.97 -18.35
CA ARG A 204 5.78 2.09 -19.15
C ARG A 204 5.95 2.58 -20.60
N HIS A 205 4.87 3.07 -21.22
CA HIS A 205 4.94 3.63 -22.58
C HIS A 205 5.86 4.87 -22.66
N ASN A 206 5.91 5.65 -21.58
CA ASN A 206 6.66 6.89 -21.47
C ASN A 206 8.03 6.69 -20.79
N ASP A 207 8.53 5.45 -20.69
CA ASP A 207 9.80 5.10 -20.02
C ASP A 207 9.91 5.55 -18.55
N ILE A 208 8.76 5.62 -17.85
CA ILE A 208 8.66 5.94 -16.42
C ILE A 208 8.50 4.64 -15.63
N LEU A 209 9.37 4.45 -14.62
CA LEU A 209 9.30 3.31 -13.72
C LEU A 209 8.21 3.52 -12.66
N ALA A 210 7.07 2.86 -12.80
CA ALA A 210 6.09 2.73 -11.72
C ALA A 210 6.50 1.59 -10.79
N LEU A 211 6.80 1.88 -9.52
CA LEU A 211 7.17 0.86 -8.53
C LEU A 211 5.94 0.21 -7.88
N PRO A 212 6.03 -1.07 -7.46
CA PRO A 212 4.94 -1.79 -6.79
C PRO A 212 4.70 -1.28 -5.36
N ASP A 213 3.49 -0.77 -5.10
CA ASP A 213 3.08 -0.22 -3.81
C ASP A 213 3.16 -1.23 -2.66
N PHE A 214 2.73 -2.46 -2.91
CA PHE A 214 2.77 -3.57 -1.95
C PHE A 214 4.20 -3.99 -1.58
N VAL A 215 5.22 -3.53 -2.33
CA VAL A 215 6.63 -3.67 -1.94
C VAL A 215 7.12 -2.40 -1.27
N THR A 216 6.91 -1.22 -1.86
CA THR A 216 7.48 0.03 -1.33
C THR A 216 6.94 0.40 0.06
N THR A 217 5.72 -0.05 0.38
CA THR A 217 5.03 0.28 1.64
C THR A 217 5.00 -0.86 2.66
N CYS A 218 5.68 -1.99 2.40
CA CYS A 218 5.59 -3.19 3.24
C CYS A 218 6.29 -3.08 4.61
N GLY A 219 7.01 -1.99 4.88
CA GLY A 219 7.84 -1.82 6.08
C GLY A 219 7.14 -2.16 7.41
N PRO A 220 5.91 -1.69 7.68
CA PRO A 220 5.18 -2.06 8.89
C PRO A 220 4.94 -3.57 9.07
N LEU A 221 4.85 -4.34 7.98
CA LEU A 221 4.73 -5.81 8.03
C LEU A 221 6.08 -6.48 8.34
N VAL A 222 7.20 -5.80 8.09
CA VAL A 222 8.56 -6.25 8.42
C VAL A 222 8.92 -5.91 9.87
N GLY A 223 8.51 -4.73 10.34
CA GLY A 223 8.69 -4.27 11.73
C GLY A 223 10.07 -3.74 12.09
N ASP A 224 11.01 -3.69 11.13
CA ASP A 224 12.37 -3.19 11.34
C ASP A 224 12.87 -2.40 10.12
N ALA A 225 13.49 -1.24 10.36
CA ALA A 225 13.85 -0.31 9.29
C ALA A 225 15.01 -0.82 8.43
N ASP A 226 16.03 -1.45 9.01
CA ASP A 226 17.19 -1.94 8.27
C ASP A 226 16.82 -3.15 7.42
N ARG A 227 16.07 -4.09 8.00
CA ARG A 227 15.49 -5.23 7.28
C ARG A 227 14.56 -4.78 6.17
N THR A 228 13.73 -3.75 6.42
CA THR A 228 12.85 -3.18 5.40
C THR A 228 13.66 -2.64 4.22
N ARG A 229 14.71 -1.85 4.47
CA ARG A 229 15.54 -1.30 3.39
C ARG A 229 16.20 -2.40 2.57
N ALA A 230 16.79 -3.40 3.24
CA ALA A 230 17.46 -4.52 2.58
C ALA A 230 16.49 -5.31 1.69
N LEU A 231 15.35 -5.72 2.24
CA LEU A 231 14.32 -6.49 1.52
C LEU A 231 13.76 -5.71 0.33
N VAL A 232 13.35 -4.46 0.55
CA VAL A 232 12.75 -3.65 -0.52
C VAL A 232 13.76 -3.36 -1.62
N SER A 233 15.02 -3.03 -1.29
CA SER A 233 16.05 -2.82 -2.30
C SER A 233 16.34 -4.09 -3.11
N GLU A 234 16.38 -5.27 -2.48
CA GLU A 234 16.53 -6.55 -3.18
C GLU A 234 15.39 -6.79 -4.16
N VAL A 235 14.14 -6.76 -3.67
CA VAL A 235 12.95 -7.02 -4.51
C VAL A 235 12.89 -6.05 -5.67
N VAL A 236 13.14 -4.75 -5.44
CA VAL A 236 13.09 -3.74 -6.50
C VAL A 236 14.22 -3.93 -7.51
N ALA A 237 15.44 -4.24 -7.07
CA ALA A 237 16.56 -4.50 -7.98
C ALA A 237 16.29 -5.71 -8.88
N ASP A 238 15.60 -6.73 -8.37
CA ASP A 238 15.23 -7.92 -9.15
C ASP A 238 14.17 -7.64 -10.21
N VAL A 239 13.20 -6.75 -9.92
CA VAL A 239 12.04 -6.53 -10.81
C VAL A 239 12.15 -5.29 -11.70
N VAL A 240 13.10 -4.37 -11.42
CA VAL A 240 13.17 -3.09 -12.15
C VAL A 240 13.38 -3.26 -13.66
N GLY A 241 14.13 -4.30 -14.05
CA GLY A 241 14.40 -4.64 -15.46
C GLY A 241 13.36 -5.55 -16.12
N HIS A 242 12.24 -5.84 -15.45
CA HIS A 242 11.21 -6.73 -15.98
C HIS A 242 10.57 -6.15 -17.25
N GLY A 243 10.37 -6.98 -18.28
CA GLY A 243 9.91 -6.53 -19.61
C GLY A 243 8.53 -5.85 -19.61
N ASP A 244 7.65 -6.27 -18.71
CA ASP A 244 6.33 -5.64 -18.50
C ASP A 244 6.31 -4.61 -17.36
N GLY A 245 7.49 -4.26 -16.84
CA GLY A 245 7.70 -3.27 -15.79
C GLY A 245 7.71 -3.85 -14.35
N PRO A 246 8.16 -3.04 -13.38
CA PRO A 246 8.45 -3.48 -12.01
C PRO A 246 7.23 -4.06 -11.27
N VAL A 247 6.04 -3.49 -11.51
CA VAL A 247 4.80 -3.95 -10.87
C VAL A 247 4.47 -5.39 -11.27
N LEU A 248 4.59 -5.74 -12.56
CA LEU A 248 4.28 -7.09 -13.01
C LEU A 248 5.34 -8.09 -12.55
N GLY A 249 6.63 -7.72 -12.58
CA GLY A 249 7.69 -8.58 -12.05
C GLY A 249 7.49 -8.89 -10.56
N ALA A 250 7.07 -7.91 -9.76
CA ALA A 250 6.76 -8.14 -8.36
C ALA A 250 5.48 -8.98 -8.16
N CYS A 251 4.48 -8.83 -9.02
CA CYS A 251 3.28 -9.69 -9.00
C CYS A 251 3.66 -11.15 -9.27
N GLU A 252 4.51 -11.42 -10.26
CA GLU A 252 4.96 -12.77 -10.59
C GLU A 252 5.77 -13.40 -9.45
N ARG A 253 6.63 -12.62 -8.79
CA ARG A 253 7.34 -13.08 -7.58
C ARG A 253 6.37 -13.46 -6.45
N ALA A 254 5.40 -12.60 -6.16
CA ALA A 254 4.37 -12.88 -5.16
C ALA A 254 3.51 -14.12 -5.52
N GLU A 255 3.09 -14.21 -6.78
CA GLU A 255 2.30 -15.33 -7.31
C GLU A 255 3.06 -16.65 -7.25
N ALA A 256 4.38 -16.65 -7.50
CA ALA A 256 5.21 -17.84 -7.34
C ALA A 256 5.19 -18.38 -5.90
N PHE A 257 5.26 -17.49 -4.90
CA PHE A 257 5.13 -17.89 -3.50
C PHE A 257 3.70 -18.36 -3.19
N LEU A 258 2.67 -17.63 -3.61
CA LEU A 258 1.28 -18.03 -3.39
C LEU A 258 0.97 -19.42 -3.97
N ALA A 259 1.46 -19.72 -5.17
CA ALA A 259 1.30 -21.02 -5.81
C ALA A 259 2.02 -22.17 -5.10
N SER A 260 2.93 -21.88 -4.14
CA SER A 260 3.59 -22.93 -3.36
C SER A 260 2.70 -23.54 -2.28
N TRP A 261 1.61 -22.88 -1.90
CA TRP A 261 0.73 -23.31 -0.80
C TRP A 261 -0.77 -23.12 -1.07
N LEU A 262 -1.16 -22.46 -2.17
CA LEU A 262 -2.54 -22.39 -2.64
C LEU A 262 -2.75 -23.32 -3.84
N ASP A 263 -3.92 -23.99 -3.87
CA ASP A 263 -4.33 -24.81 -5.01
C ASP A 263 -4.61 -23.96 -6.26
N GLU A 264 -5.16 -22.75 -6.08
CA GLU A 264 -5.47 -21.81 -7.14
C GLU A 264 -5.07 -20.39 -6.75
N LEU A 265 -4.45 -19.66 -7.68
CA LEU A 265 -4.12 -18.26 -7.47
C LEU A 265 -5.38 -17.39 -7.40
N PRO A 266 -5.38 -16.36 -6.55
CA PRO A 266 -6.55 -15.52 -6.41
C PRO A 266 -6.76 -14.67 -7.68
N PHE A 267 -8.01 -14.55 -8.15
CA PHE A 267 -8.31 -13.84 -9.40
C PHE A 267 -7.98 -12.35 -9.32
N GLY A 268 -7.13 -11.86 -10.23
CA GLY A 268 -6.74 -10.45 -10.35
C GLY A 268 -5.46 -10.07 -9.60
N ARG A 269 -4.78 -9.03 -10.08
CA ARG A 269 -3.55 -8.47 -9.48
C ARG A 269 -3.87 -7.21 -8.66
N PRO A 270 -3.00 -6.78 -7.73
CA PRO A 270 -3.22 -5.60 -6.89
C PRO A 270 -3.05 -4.30 -7.67
N MET A 271 -4.02 -3.97 -8.53
CA MET A 271 -4.05 -2.73 -9.30
C MET A 271 -5.41 -2.07 -9.16
N ALA A 272 -5.42 -0.75 -8.96
CA ALA A 272 -6.66 0.02 -8.99
C ALA A 272 -7.25 0.03 -10.42
N ALA A 273 -8.57 -0.12 -10.51
CA ALA A 273 -9.31 -0.06 -11.77
C ALA A 273 -9.24 1.33 -12.45
#